data_AF-A0A7L9WM40-F1
#
_entry.id   AF-A0A7L9WM40-F1
#
_cell.length_a   1.000
_cell.length_b   1.000
_cell.length_c   1.000
_cell.angle_alpha   90.00
_cell.angle_beta   90.00
_cell.angle_gamma   90.00
#
_symmetry.space_group_name_H-M   'P 1'
#
loop_
_entity.id
_entity.type
_entity.pdbx_description
1 polymer ?
#
loop_
_entity_poly.entity_id
_entity_poly.type
_entity_poly.pdbx_seq_one_letter_code
_entity_poly.pdbx_strand_id
1 'polypeptide(L)' 'MLCISGGMKSLSQYRADNAISQRAFAERLGVSQSLISRIEHGTVSPSLSLAVKIEFATEGNVTAVSLAQAKDAA' A
#
# COMPACT_ATOMS: atom_id res chain seq x y z
N MET A 1 21.16 15.60 5.42
CA MET A 1 20.18 16.27 4.53
C MET A 1 19.24 15.20 4.02
N LEU A 2 18.12 14.97 4.73
CA LEU A 2 17.09 14.04 4.25
C LEU A 2 16.27 14.77 3.18
N CYS A 3 16.41 14.35 1.93
CA CYS A 3 15.56 14.80 0.83
C CYS A 3 14.17 14.17 0.98
N ILE A 4 13.25 14.83 1.69
CA ILE A 4 11.82 14.49 1.64
C ILE A 4 11.25 15.14 0.37
N SER A 5 11.59 14.58 -0.79
CA SER A 5 11.04 14.98 -2.08
C SER A 5 10.61 13.73 -2.84
N GLY A 6 9.68 12.99 -2.24
CA GLY A 6 8.84 12.02 -2.93
C GLY A 6 7.41 12.29 -2.49
N GLY A 7 6.55 12.77 -3.39
CA GLY A 7 5.13 12.88 -3.10
C GLY A 7 4.58 11.51 -2.68
N MET A 8 3.69 11.48 -1.70
CA MET A 8 3.06 10.24 -1.24
C MET A 8 2.45 9.49 -2.43
N LYS A 9 2.89 8.25 -2.68
CA LYS A 9 2.37 7.43 -3.78
C LYS A 9 1.23 6.54 -3.28
N SER A 10 0.24 6.29 -4.14
CA SER A 10 -0.73 5.22 -3.88
C SER A 10 -0.06 3.85 -4.04
N LEU A 11 -0.63 2.83 -3.40
CA LEU A 11 -0.12 1.46 -3.52
C LEU A 11 -0.15 0.94 -4.97
N SER A 12 -1.22 1.28 -5.70
CA SER A 12 -1.35 0.91 -7.11
C SER A 12 -0.27 1.55 -7.98
N GLN A 13 0.04 2.82 -7.74
CA GLN A 13 1.08 3.55 -8.46
C GLN A 13 2.48 2.99 -8.14
N TYR A 14 2.80 2.75 -6.87
CA TYR A 14 4.06 2.12 -6.48
C TYR A 14 4.26 0.78 -7.20
N ARG A 15 3.24 -0.07 -7.22
CA ARG A 15 3.35 -1.37 -7.90
C ARG A 15 3.50 -1.24 -9.41
N ALA A 16 2.78 -0.31 -10.04
CA ALA A 16 2.88 -0.07 -11.48
C ALA A 16 4.28 0.41 -11.88
N ASP A 17 4.84 1.37 -11.13
CA ASP A 17 6.20 1.89 -11.33
C ASP A 17 7.27 0.79 -11.21
N ASN A 18 7.03 -0.22 -10.37
CA ASN A 18 7.95 -1.32 -10.13
C ASN A 18 7.60 -2.61 -10.92
N ALA A 19 6.62 -2.56 -11.82
CA ALA A 19 6.13 -3.72 -12.57
C ALA A 19 5.75 -4.94 -11.70
N ILE A 20 5.22 -4.70 -10.49
CA ILE A 20 4.82 -5.75 -9.54
C ILE A 20 3.32 -6.03 -9.67
N SER A 21 2.94 -7.27 -9.96
CA SER A 21 1.52 -7.68 -9.95
C SER A 21 0.95 -7.66 -8.52
N GLN A 22 -0.37 -7.46 -8.39
CA GLN A 22 -1.04 -7.54 -7.08
C GLN A 22 -0.80 -8.90 -6.40
N ARG A 23 -0.78 -10.00 -7.18
CA ARG A 23 -0.50 -11.35 -6.67
C ARG A 23 0.92 -11.46 -6.11
N ALA A 24 1.93 -11.03 -6.85
CA ALA A 24 3.31 -11.08 -6.40
C ALA A 24 3.53 -10.21 -5.14
N PHE A 25 2.89 -9.05 -5.07
CA PHE A 25 2.97 -8.20 -3.88
C PHE A 25 2.27 -8.84 -2.67
N ALA A 26 1.10 -9.45 -2.88
CA ALA A 26 0.35 -10.16 -1.84
C ALA A 26 1.15 -11.36 -1.28
N GLU A 27 1.79 -12.13 -2.16
CA GLU A 27 2.66 -13.26 -1.79
C GLU A 27 3.81 -12.79 -0.89
N ARG A 28 4.48 -11.67 -1.22
CA ARG A 28 5.54 -11.08 -0.38
C ARG A 28 5.06 -10.70 1.03
N LEU A 29 3.79 -10.29 1.15
CA LEU A 29 3.20 -9.87 2.42
C LEU A 29 2.49 -11.00 3.18
N GLY A 30 2.37 -12.19 2.57
CA GLY A 30 1.63 -13.32 3.13
C GLY A 30 0.13 -13.09 3.22
N VAL A 31 -0.45 -12.35 2.25
CA VAL A 31 -1.89 -12.06 2.18
C VAL A 31 -2.49 -12.48 0.84
N SER A 32 -3.82 -12.41 0.72
CA SER A 32 -4.50 -12.70 -0.56
C SER A 32 -4.37 -11.56 -1.55
N GLN A 33 -4.30 -11.89 -2.85
CA GLN A 33 -4.32 -10.89 -3.92
C GLN A 33 -5.60 -10.03 -3.87
N SER A 34 -6.75 -10.63 -3.53
CA SER A 34 -8.02 -9.92 -3.37
C SER A 34 -7.96 -8.83 -2.29
N LEU A 35 -7.23 -9.06 -1.19
CA LEU A 35 -7.04 -8.04 -0.15
C LEU A 35 -6.25 -6.83 -0.68
N ILE A 36 -5.17 -7.07 -1.43
CA ILE A 36 -4.40 -5.99 -2.06
C ILE A 36 -5.26 -5.19 -3.04
N SER A 37 -6.05 -5.87 -3.88
CA SER A 37 -7.00 -5.21 -4.79
C SER A 37 -8.02 -4.34 -4.03
N ARG A 38 -8.57 -4.84 -2.91
CA ARG A 38 -9.54 -4.10 -2.10
C ARG A 38 -8.92 -2.88 -1.43
N ILE A 39 -7.68 -2.97 -0.96
CA ILE A 39 -6.92 -1.86 -0.38
C ILE A 39 -6.68 -0.78 -1.43
N GLU A 40 -6.26 -1.15 -2.65
CA GLU A 40 -5.98 -0.19 -3.72
C GLU A 40 -7.21 0.55 -4.23
N HIS A 41 -8.36 -0.12 -4.24
CA HIS A 41 -9.63 0.51 -4.57
C HIS A 41 -10.26 1.25 -3.37
N GLY A 42 -9.61 1.26 -2.20
CA GLY A 42 -10.11 1.94 -1.00
C GLY A 42 -11.37 1.32 -0.41
N THR A 43 -11.68 0.06 -0.73
CA THR A 43 -12.87 -0.66 -0.25
C THR A 43 -12.66 -1.32 1.12
N VAL A 44 -11.41 -1.42 1.57
CA VAL A 44 -10.99 -1.92 2.88
C VAL A 44 -9.78 -1.14 3.35
N SER A 45 -9.82 -0.72 4.61
CA SER A 45 -8.62 -0.26 5.33
C SER A 45 -7.82 -1.48 5.81
N PRO A 46 -6.51 -1.57 5.52
CA PRO A 46 -5.68 -2.63 6.11
C PRO A 46 -5.60 -2.47 7.64
N SER A 47 -5.32 -3.57 8.35
CA SER A 47 -4.95 -3.46 9.77
C SER A 47 -3.67 -2.63 9.91
N LEU A 48 -3.45 -2.01 11.07
CA LEU A 48 -2.20 -1.28 11.35
C LEU A 48 -0.96 -2.13 11.07
N SER A 49 -0.99 -3.40 11.49
CA SER A 49 0.10 -4.35 11.23
C SER A 49 0.37 -4.58 9.75
N LEU A 50 -0.67 -4.66 8.91
CA LEU A 50 -0.51 -4.81 7.46
C LEU A 50 -0.09 -3.48 6.81
N ALA A 51 -0.61 -2.35 7.28
CA ALA A 51 -0.23 -1.03 6.80
C ALA A 51 1.27 -0.77 7.02
N VAL A 52 1.80 -1.10 8.20
CA VAL A 52 3.24 -1.00 8.51
C VAL A 52 4.07 -1.96 7.65
N LYS A 53 3.59 -3.19 7.41
CA LYS A 53 4.26 -4.13 6.49
C LYS A 53 4.33 -3.59 5.06
N ILE A 54 3.25 -2.98 4.57
CA ILE A 54 3.21 -2.36 3.25
C ILE A 54 4.20 -1.19 3.22
N GLU A 55 4.21 -0.33 4.23
CA GLU A 55 5.15 0.79 4.31
C GLU A 55 6.61 0.33 4.25
N PHE A 56 6.96 -0.69 5.02
CA PHE A 56 8.29 -1.28 4.98
C PHE A 56 8.61 -1.92 3.61
N ALA A 57 7.68 -2.69 3.05
CA ALA A 57 7.85 -3.35 1.75
C ALA A 57 7.89 -2.38 0.55
N THR A 58 7.50 -1.13 0.77
CA THR A 58 7.59 -0.04 -0.21
C THR A 58 8.69 0.97 0.11
N GLU A 59 9.52 0.70 1.12
CA GLU A 59 10.59 1.60 1.57
C GLU A 59 10.09 3.03 1.84
N GLY A 60 8.88 3.14 2.40
CA GLY A 60 8.24 4.42 2.71
C GLY A 60 7.62 5.15 1.52
N ASN A 61 7.62 4.58 0.30
CA ASN A 61 6.92 5.17 -0.84
C ASN A 61 5.39 5.21 -0.64
N VAL A 62 4.86 4.26 0.12
CA VAL A 62 3.45 4.17 0.54
C VAL A 62 3.44 4.14 2.06
N THR A 63 2.83 5.12 2.72
CA THR A 63 2.86 5.19 4.20
C THR A 63 1.65 4.53 4.82
N ALA A 64 1.77 4.00 6.04
CA ALA A 64 0.65 3.46 6.80
C ALA A 64 -0.47 4.50 6.98
N VAL A 65 -0.10 5.78 7.11
CA VAL A 65 -1.04 6.90 7.20
C VAL A 65 -1.85 7.06 5.91
N SER A 66 -1.22 6.97 4.74
CA SER A 66 -1.95 7.04 3.46
C SER A 66 -2.90 5.86 3.22
N LEU A 67 -2.62 4.70 3.83
CA LEU A 67 -3.45 3.50 3.74
C LEU A 67 -4.64 3.54 4.71
N ALA A 68 -4.51 4.24 5.84
CA ALA A 68 -5.54 4.36 6.85
C ALA A 68 -6.74 5.21 6.40
N GLN A 69 -6.55 6.11 5.42
CA GLN A 69 -7.58 6.99 4.88
C GLN A 69 -8.63 6.28 4.00
N ALA A 70 -8.83 4.97 4.16
CA ALA A 70 -9.88 4.25 3.46
C ALA A 70 -11.26 4.69 3.98
N LYS A 71 -11.77 5.76 3.35
CA LYS A 71 -13.16 6.19 3.29
C LYS A 71 -13.90 6.17 4.65
N ASP A 72 -13.85 7.30 5.34
CA ASP A 72 -14.99 7.79 6.13
C ASP A 72 -16.17 8.16 5.19
N ALA A 73 -16.61 7.23 4.33
CA ALA A 73 -17.76 7.44 3.46
C ALA A 73 -18.45 6.11 3.11
N ALA A 74 -19.21 5.60 4.07
CA ALA A 74 -20.64 5.29 3.94
C ALA A 74 -21.20 4.87 5.30
#